data_AF-A0A358IEJ4-F1
#
_entry.id   AF-A0A358IEJ4-F1
#
_cell.length_a   1.000
_cell.length_b   1.000
_cell.length_c   1.000
_cell.angle_alpha   90.00
_cell.angle_beta   90.00
_cell.angle_gamma   90.00
#
_symmetry.space_group_name_H-M   'P 1'
#
loop_
_entity.id
_entity.type
_entity.pdbx_description
1 polymer ?
#
loop_
_entity_poly.entity_id
_entity_poly.type
_entity_poly.pdbx_seq_one_letter_code
_entity_poly.pdbx_strand_id
1 'polypeptide(L)'
;MPADVQGDRLSSSIATELNTRGWDWYVDRVVSIGVFVGGVSAIIFIIGIFVFVTREGLDFALGSLDLKEFFTSINWRPTSERNPTYGILALMTGTASVTGLAMLVSVPFSLGAAIYIAEFASGRTRESLKVLVELLAAIPSVVWGFIGMSIMNPLIIEMFDVPVGLSVLNAGVILG
;
A
#
# COMPACT_ATOMS: atom_id res chain seq x y z
N MET A 1 -12.60 -0.68 -69.04
CA MET A 1 -13.22 -1.18 -67.79
C MET A 1 -13.67 0.06 -67.02
N PRO A 2 -14.97 0.25 -66.74
CA PRO A 2 -15.49 1.55 -66.32
C PRO A 2 -15.23 1.82 -64.81
N ALA A 3 -15.07 3.11 -64.45
CA ALA A 3 -14.62 3.60 -63.14
C ALA A 3 -15.71 3.63 -62.04
N ASP A 4 -16.96 3.38 -62.42
CA ASP A 4 -18.15 3.26 -61.56
C ASP A 4 -18.10 2.03 -60.65
N VAL A 5 -17.55 0.91 -61.14
CA VAL A 5 -17.41 -0.34 -60.39
C VAL A 5 -16.43 -0.22 -59.21
N GLN A 6 -15.47 0.71 -59.27
CA GLN A 6 -14.46 0.88 -58.22
C GLN A 6 -15.02 1.63 -56.99
N GLY A 7 -15.88 2.63 -57.21
CA GLY A 7 -16.50 3.43 -56.14
C GLY A 7 -17.51 2.62 -55.31
N ASP A 8 -18.27 1.75 -55.99
CA ASP A 8 -19.28 0.90 -55.34
C ASP A 8 -18.66 -0.23 -54.50
N ARG A 9 -17.47 -0.70 -54.90
CA ARG A 9 -16.69 -1.70 -54.12
C ARG A 9 -16.08 -1.10 -52.86
N LEU A 10 -15.64 0.15 -52.92
CA LEU A 10 -15.11 0.87 -51.75
C LEU A 10 -16.23 1.18 -50.74
N SER A 11 -17.40 1.61 -51.22
CA SER A 11 -18.56 1.87 -50.36
C SER A 11 -19.08 0.58 -49.70
N SER A 12 -19.12 -0.54 -50.43
CA SER A 12 -19.55 -1.84 -49.90
C SER A 12 -18.58 -2.42 -48.88
N SER A 13 -17.27 -2.21 -49.08
CA SER A 13 -16.21 -2.62 -48.14
C SER A 13 -16.32 -1.85 -46.82
N ILE A 14 -16.48 -0.53 -46.87
CA ILE A 14 -16.64 0.34 -45.70
C ILE A 14 -17.96 0.02 -44.97
N ALA A 15 -19.05 -0.22 -45.70
CA ALA A 15 -20.33 -0.60 -45.10
C ALA A 15 -20.28 -1.98 -44.39
N THR A 16 -19.42 -2.88 -44.84
CA THR A 16 -19.23 -4.21 -44.23
C THR A 16 -18.37 -4.13 -42.96
N GLU A 17 -17.34 -3.27 -42.95
CA GLU A 17 -16.54 -3.00 -41.74
C GLU A 17 -17.32 -2.23 -40.66
N LEU A 18 -18.30 -1.40 -41.05
CA LEU A 18 -19.17 -0.67 -40.12
C LEU A 18 -20.31 -1.53 -39.52
N ASN A 19 -20.51 -2.77 -40.00
CA ASN A 19 -21.67 -3.60 -39.65
C ASN A 19 -21.29 -4.92 -38.93
N THR A 20 -20.32 -4.89 -38.02
CA THR A 20 -20.09 -5.99 -37.07
C THR A 20 -20.90 -5.77 -35.78
N ARG A 21 -22.22 -5.57 -35.92
CA ARG A 21 -23.21 -5.51 -34.83
C ARG A 21 -23.56 -6.89 -34.23
N GLY A 22 -22.62 -7.84 -34.25
CA GLY A 22 -22.88 -9.25 -33.96
C GLY A 22 -22.66 -9.66 -32.50
N TRP A 23 -21.40 -9.64 -32.05
CA TRP A 23 -20.99 -10.20 -30.75
C TRP A 23 -20.20 -9.18 -29.92
N ASP A 24 -19.29 -8.44 -30.57
CA ASP A 24 -18.47 -7.42 -29.92
C ASP A 24 -19.31 -6.30 -29.29
N TRP A 25 -20.44 -5.96 -29.92
CA TRP A 25 -21.40 -5.00 -29.37
C TRP A 25 -22.07 -5.49 -28.07
N TYR A 26 -22.40 -6.78 -27.97
CA TYR A 26 -22.97 -7.34 -26.74
C TYR A 26 -21.91 -7.44 -25.64
N VAL A 27 -20.68 -7.85 -25.98
CA VAL A 27 -19.56 -7.91 -25.02
C VAL A 27 -19.25 -6.52 -24.48
N ASP A 28 -19.10 -5.52 -25.35
CA ASP A 28 -18.87 -4.13 -24.96
C ASP A 28 -19.99 -3.60 -24.05
N ARG A 29 -21.26 -3.90 -24.38
CA ARG A 29 -22.40 -3.50 -23.57
C ARG A 29 -22.42 -4.15 -22.19
N VAL A 30 -22.12 -5.44 -22.10
CA VAL A 30 -22.06 -6.18 -20.82
C VAL A 30 -20.90 -5.69 -19.97
N VAL A 31 -19.72 -5.49 -20.56
CA VAL A 31 -18.54 -4.94 -19.86
C VAL A 31 -18.83 -3.52 -19.38
N SER A 32 -19.39 -2.66 -20.22
CA SER A 32 -19.77 -1.29 -19.88
C SER A 32 -20.75 -1.25 -18.70
N ILE A 33 -21.78 -2.11 -18.72
CA ILE A 33 -22.74 -2.22 -17.60
C ILE A 33 -22.05 -2.77 -16.35
N GLY A 34 -21.19 -3.78 -16.47
CA GLY A 34 -20.45 -4.35 -15.35
C GLY A 34 -19.53 -3.33 -14.67
N VAL A 35 -18.80 -2.53 -15.47
CA VAL A 35 -17.96 -1.43 -14.99
C VAL A 35 -18.81 -0.34 -14.35
N PHE A 36 -19.95 0.03 -14.94
CA PHE A 36 -20.83 1.04 -14.39
C PHE A 36 -21.44 0.61 -13.04
N VAL A 37 -21.97 -0.62 -12.96
CA VAL A 37 -22.50 -1.20 -11.71
C VAL A 37 -21.39 -1.32 -10.67
N GLY A 38 -20.20 -1.78 -11.08
CA GLY A 38 -19.01 -1.83 -10.22
C GLY A 38 -18.66 -0.46 -9.65
N GLY A 39 -18.59 0.58 -10.49
CA GLY A 39 -18.32 1.95 -10.07
C GLY A 39 -19.38 2.51 -9.13
N VAL A 40 -20.66 2.34 -9.44
CA VAL A 40 -21.77 2.78 -8.58
C VAL A 40 -21.74 2.03 -7.24
N SER A 41 -21.50 0.71 -7.24
CA SER A 41 -21.40 -0.08 -6.02
C SER A 41 -20.22 0.36 -5.15
N ALA A 42 -19.07 0.68 -5.74
CA ALA A 42 -17.91 1.18 -5.01
C ALA A 42 -18.22 2.52 -4.32
N ILE A 43 -18.89 3.44 -5.01
CA ILE A 43 -19.34 4.72 -4.42
C ILE A 43 -20.28 4.46 -3.24
N ILE A 44 -21.26 3.56 -3.41
CA ILE A 44 -22.21 3.19 -2.34
C ILE A 44 -21.48 2.61 -1.13
N PHE A 45 -20.53 1.68 -1.33
CA PHE A 45 -19.77 1.08 -0.24
C PHE A 45 -18.87 2.10 0.46
N ILE A 46 -18.22 3.01 -0.27
CA ILE A 46 -17.40 4.08 0.32
C ILE A 46 -18.27 4.97 1.20
N ILE A 47 -19.42 5.41 0.71
CA ILE A 47 -20.36 6.22 1.51
C ILE A 47 -20.85 5.41 2.72
N GLY A 48 -21.17 4.13 2.55
CA GLY A 48 -21.60 3.25 3.63
C GLY A 48 -20.55 3.09 4.73
N ILE A 49 -19.30 2.80 4.36
CA ILE A 49 -18.17 2.70 5.29
C ILE A 49 -17.93 4.05 5.97
N PHE A 50 -17.98 5.16 5.22
CA PHE A 50 -17.79 6.50 5.80
C PHE A 50 -18.85 6.83 6.85
N VAL A 51 -20.12 6.59 6.56
CA VAL A 51 -21.22 6.81 7.50
C VAL A 51 -21.10 5.89 8.71
N PHE A 52 -20.75 4.62 8.49
CA PHE A 52 -20.55 3.63 9.56
C PHE A 52 -19.42 4.04 10.51
N VAL A 53 -18.22 4.32 9.97
CA VAL A 53 -17.05 4.74 10.76
C VAL A 53 -17.31 6.05 11.48
N THR A 54 -18.02 6.99 10.84
CA THR A 54 -18.35 8.28 11.48
C THR A 54 -19.33 8.10 12.63
N ARG A 55 -20.38 7.27 12.48
CA ARG A 55 -21.34 7.00 13.55
C ARG A 55 -20.68 6.32 14.74
N GLU A 56 -19.98 5.21 14.50
CA GLU A 56 -19.29 4.46 15.54
C GLU A 56 -18.21 5.31 16.22
N GLY A 57 -17.47 6.11 15.44
CA GLY A 57 -16.45 7.01 15.93
C GLY A 57 -17.01 8.16 16.77
N LEU A 58 -18.15 8.75 16.39
CA LEU A 58 -18.81 9.81 17.16
C LEU A 58 -19.41 9.30 18.47
N ASP A 59 -20.06 8.13 18.44
CA ASP A 59 -20.62 7.51 19.64
C ASP A 59 -19.51 7.19 20.66
N PHE A 60 -18.37 6.68 20.18
CA PHE A 60 -17.17 6.48 21.00
C PHE A 60 -16.60 7.80 21.54
N ALA A 61 -16.42 8.80 20.68
CA ALA A 61 -15.78 10.08 21.04
C ALA A 61 -16.60 10.92 22.01
N LEU A 62 -17.93 10.88 21.93
CA LEU A 62 -18.83 11.66 22.79
C LEU A 62 -19.24 10.92 24.07
N GLY A 63 -19.24 9.58 24.06
CA GLY A 63 -19.73 8.76 25.18
C GLY A 63 -18.63 8.30 26.14
N SER A 64 -17.66 7.53 25.65
CA SER A 64 -16.76 6.72 26.46
C SER A 64 -15.31 7.19 26.48
N LEU A 65 -15.00 8.28 25.77
CA LEU A 65 -13.62 8.72 25.57
C LEU A 65 -13.16 9.64 26.71
N ASP A 66 -12.26 9.14 27.56
CA ASP A 66 -11.43 9.99 28.43
C ASP A 66 -10.17 10.41 27.67
N LEU A 67 -10.09 11.70 27.30
CA LEU A 67 -8.96 12.27 26.55
C LEU A 67 -7.65 12.14 27.34
N LYS A 68 -7.70 12.24 28.67
CA LYS A 68 -6.49 12.13 29.50
C LYS A 68 -5.98 10.70 29.47
N GLU A 69 -6.86 9.72 29.64
CA GLU A 69 -6.50 8.31 29.52
C GLU A 69 -6.00 8.01 28.10
N PHE A 70 -6.72 8.44 27.07
CA PHE A 70 -6.38 8.19 25.68
C PHE A 70 -4.95 8.61 25.34
N PHE A 71 -4.54 9.82 25.70
CA PHE A 71 -3.20 10.32 25.37
C PHE A 71 -2.09 9.93 26.36
N THR A 72 -2.40 9.65 27.63
CA THR A 72 -1.36 9.41 28.66
C THR A 72 -1.25 7.95 29.10
N SER A 73 -2.27 7.12 28.86
CA SER A 73 -2.25 5.71 29.22
C SER A 73 -1.46 4.89 28.19
N ILE A 74 -0.68 3.95 28.70
CA ILE A 74 0.05 2.94 27.91
C ILE A 74 -0.79 1.69 27.65
N ASN A 75 -1.97 1.58 28.26
CA ASN A 75 -2.79 0.37 28.23
C ASN A 75 -3.81 0.42 27.09
N TRP A 76 -3.63 -0.45 26.10
CA TRP A 76 -4.59 -0.67 25.01
C TRP A 76 -5.35 -1.99 25.23
N ARG A 77 -6.57 -1.92 25.77
CA ARG A 77 -7.41 -3.10 26.09
C ARG A 77 -8.89 -2.85 25.76
N PRO A 78 -9.25 -2.57 24.50
CA PRO A 78 -10.63 -2.25 24.11
C PRO A 78 -11.60 -3.43 24.26
N THR A 79 -11.10 -4.69 24.27
CA THR A 79 -11.91 -5.91 24.40
C THR A 79 -12.13 -6.37 25.84
N SER A 80 -11.63 -5.61 26.83
CA SER A 80 -11.75 -5.95 28.24
C SER A 80 -13.18 -5.73 28.74
N GLU A 81 -13.88 -6.80 29.14
CA GLU A 81 -15.27 -6.73 29.61
C GLU A 81 -15.46 -5.94 30.91
N ARG A 82 -14.42 -5.88 31.76
CA ARG A 82 -14.50 -5.21 33.07
C ARG A 82 -13.99 -3.78 33.07
N ASN A 83 -12.91 -3.53 32.34
CA ASN A 83 -12.22 -2.24 32.31
C ASN A 83 -11.64 -2.03 30.90
N PRO A 84 -12.44 -1.54 29.94
CA PRO A 84 -11.95 -1.18 28.62
C PRO A 84 -11.03 0.03 28.75
N THR A 85 -9.81 -0.07 28.18
CA THR A 85 -8.85 1.04 28.17
C THR A 85 -8.40 1.35 26.75
N TYR A 86 -8.29 2.64 26.42
CA TYR A 86 -8.03 3.12 25.05
C TYR A 86 -6.75 3.96 24.96
N GLY A 87 -5.77 3.69 25.83
CA GLY A 87 -4.51 4.42 25.86
C GLY A 87 -3.66 4.18 24.61
N ILE A 88 -3.32 5.26 23.89
CA ILE A 88 -2.51 5.21 22.67
C ILE A 88 -1.06 5.62 22.89
N LEU A 89 -0.65 6.00 24.11
CA LEU A 89 0.70 6.53 24.36
C LEU A 89 1.79 5.55 23.92
N ALA A 90 1.66 4.26 24.28
CA ALA A 90 2.63 3.22 23.91
C ALA A 90 2.68 2.98 22.40
N LEU A 91 1.54 3.09 21.70
CA LEU A 91 1.46 2.93 20.26
C LEU A 91 2.12 4.11 19.53
N MET A 92 1.87 5.33 20.01
CA MET A 92 2.48 6.55 19.48
C MET A 92 3.99 6.56 19.70
N THR A 93 4.45 6.32 20.93
CA THR A 93 5.88 6.33 21.24
C THR A 93 6.61 5.19 20.54
N GLY A 94 6.03 3.98 20.49
CA GLY A 94 6.58 2.87 19.73
C GLY A 94 6.74 3.21 18.25
N THR A 95 5.70 3.76 17.62
CA THR A 95 5.73 4.16 16.20
C THR A 95 6.76 5.26 15.95
N ALA A 96 6.80 6.29 16.80
CA ALA A 96 7.74 7.39 16.68
C ALA A 96 9.19 6.92 16.87
N SER A 97 9.46 6.05 17.85
CA SER A 97 10.79 5.50 18.10
C SER A 97 11.28 4.62 16.95
N VAL A 98 10.43 3.73 16.41
CA VAL A 98 10.77 2.89 15.24
C VAL A 98 11.03 3.76 14.01
N THR A 99 10.14 4.72 13.73
CA THR A 99 10.27 5.62 12.58
C THR A 99 11.54 6.47 12.70
N GLY A 100 11.82 7.01 13.88
CA GLY A 100 13.03 7.79 14.13
C GLY A 100 14.30 6.98 13.91
N LEU A 101 14.37 5.76 14.46
CA LEU A 101 15.52 4.88 14.28
C LEU A 101 15.68 4.45 12.81
N ALA A 102 14.59 4.09 12.14
CA ALA A 102 14.60 3.72 10.73
C ALA A 102 15.11 4.87 9.85
N MET A 103 14.64 6.10 10.07
CA MET A 103 15.14 7.27 9.33
C MET A 103 16.61 7.55 9.59
N LEU A 104 17.06 7.44 10.85
CA LEU A 104 18.47 7.66 11.21
C LEU A 104 19.41 6.71 10.47
N VAL A 105 18.99 5.47 10.22
CA VAL A 105 19.75 4.48 9.46
C VAL A 105 19.54 4.69 7.96
N SER A 106 18.29 4.71 7.49
CA SER A 106 17.95 4.71 6.07
C SER A 106 18.41 5.95 5.32
N VAL A 107 18.23 7.15 5.90
CA VAL A 107 18.49 8.42 5.22
C VAL A 107 19.94 8.56 4.77
N PRO A 108 20.97 8.36 5.62
CA PRO A 108 22.36 8.49 5.17
C PRO A 108 22.73 7.46 4.10
N PHE A 109 22.28 6.20 4.21
CA PHE A 109 22.57 5.17 3.21
C PHE A 109 21.85 5.42 1.88
N SER A 110 20.56 5.76 1.94
CA SER A 110 19.73 6.06 0.76
C SER A 110 20.25 7.29 0.03
N LEU A 111 20.57 8.36 0.76
CA LEU A 111 21.13 9.58 0.17
C LEU A 111 22.51 9.32 -0.44
N GLY A 112 23.39 8.58 0.26
CA GLY A 112 24.70 8.20 -0.26
C GLY A 112 24.61 7.37 -1.55
N ALA A 113 23.71 6.37 -1.58
CA ALA A 113 23.46 5.55 -2.76
C ALA A 113 22.90 6.40 -3.92
N ALA A 114 21.96 7.29 -3.64
CA ALA A 114 21.38 8.18 -4.65
C ALA A 114 22.42 9.12 -5.27
N ILE A 115 23.25 9.76 -4.45
CA ILE A 115 24.35 10.62 -4.91
C ILE A 115 25.35 9.81 -5.75
N TYR A 116 25.73 8.61 -5.29
CA TYR A 116 26.65 7.75 -6.04
C TYR A 116 26.11 7.39 -7.43
N ILE A 117 24.85 6.96 -7.52
CA ILE A 117 24.23 6.56 -8.78
C ILE A 117 24.07 7.76 -9.74
N ALA A 118 23.69 8.91 -9.19
CA ALA A 118 23.47 10.13 -9.96
C ALA A 118 24.77 10.71 -10.51
N GLU A 119 25.79 10.85 -9.66
CA GLU A 119 26.98 11.65 -9.99
C GLU A 119 28.18 10.80 -10.40
N PHE A 120 28.38 9.64 -9.78
CA PHE A 120 29.61 8.87 -9.92
C PHE A 120 29.46 7.63 -10.82
N ALA A 121 28.30 6.98 -10.81
CA ALA A 121 28.07 5.79 -11.64
C ALA A 121 27.87 6.17 -13.11
N SER A 122 28.60 5.52 -14.02
CA SER A 122 28.52 5.77 -15.47
C SER A 122 28.22 4.49 -16.28
N GLY A 123 27.56 4.66 -17.43
CA GLY A 123 27.28 3.58 -18.38
C GLY A 123 26.53 2.40 -17.76
N ARG A 124 27.13 1.20 -17.87
CA ARG A 124 26.53 -0.06 -17.41
C ARG A 124 26.32 -0.13 -15.89
N THR A 125 27.21 0.46 -15.10
CA THR A 125 27.12 0.40 -13.64
C THR A 125 25.87 1.13 -13.14
N ARG A 126 25.57 2.30 -13.72
CA ARG A 126 24.37 3.07 -13.38
C ARG A 126 23.09 2.27 -13.67
N GLU A 127 23.00 1.67 -14.85
CA GLU A 127 21.82 0.91 -15.26
C GLU A 127 21.64 -0.35 -14.42
N SER A 128 22.72 -1.09 -14.12
CA SER A 128 22.64 -2.24 -13.21
C SER A 128 22.18 -1.85 -11.80
N LEU A 129 22.69 -0.74 -11.25
CA LEU A 129 22.30 -0.27 -9.92
C LEU A 129 20.83 0.18 -9.89
N LYS A 130 20.33 0.87 -10.92
CA LYS A 130 18.92 1.22 -11.02
C LYS A 130 18.03 -0.03 -11.01
N VAL A 131 18.35 -1.02 -11.84
CA VAL A 131 17.60 -2.30 -11.87
C VAL A 131 17.63 -2.98 -10.51
N LEU A 132 18.78 -3.02 -9.82
CA LEU A 132 18.86 -3.59 -8.48
C LEU A 132 17.99 -2.85 -7.47
N VAL A 133 17.97 -1.52 -7.50
CA VAL A 133 17.10 -0.71 -6.63
C VAL A 133 15.62 -0.96 -6.93
N GLU A 134 15.23 -1.03 -8.20
CA GLU A 134 13.86 -1.34 -8.61
C GLU A 134 13.43 -2.76 -8.15
N LEU A 135 14.32 -3.74 -8.28
CA LEU A 135 14.06 -5.10 -7.82
C LEU A 135 13.96 -5.19 -6.29
N LEU A 136 14.79 -4.45 -5.55
CA LEU A 136 14.71 -4.38 -4.09
C LEU A 136 13.41 -3.71 -3.63
N ALA A 137 12.98 -2.65 -4.31
CA ALA A 137 11.73 -1.94 -4.02
C ALA A 137 10.48 -2.78 -4.36
N ALA A 138 10.60 -3.74 -5.28
CA ALA A 138 9.52 -4.65 -5.64
C ALA A 138 9.28 -5.77 -4.61
N ILE A 139 10.15 -5.93 -3.60
CA ILE A 139 9.99 -6.95 -2.57
C ILE A 139 8.74 -6.62 -1.73
N PRO A 140 7.78 -7.55 -1.57
CA PRO A 140 6.59 -7.32 -0.75
C PRO A 140 6.95 -7.02 0.71
N SER A 141 6.25 -6.06 1.31
CA SER A 141 6.48 -5.67 2.72
C SER A 141 6.36 -6.81 3.72
N VAL A 142 5.50 -7.80 3.44
CA VAL A 142 5.32 -9.00 4.27
C VAL A 142 6.61 -9.83 4.38
N VAL A 143 7.43 -9.86 3.32
CA VAL A 143 8.70 -10.59 3.30
C VAL A 143 9.67 -9.98 4.31
N TRP A 144 9.77 -8.64 4.34
CA TRP A 144 10.62 -7.94 5.31
C TRP A 144 10.17 -8.18 6.76
N GLY A 145 8.85 -8.17 7.01
CA GLY A 145 8.30 -8.53 8.33
C GLY A 145 8.66 -9.97 8.75
N PHE A 146 8.58 -10.93 7.82
CA PHE A 146 8.97 -12.31 8.09
C PHE A 146 10.47 -12.45 8.35
N ILE A 147 11.34 -11.73 7.62
CA ILE A 147 12.79 -11.70 7.88
C ILE A 147 13.08 -11.13 9.28
N GLY A 148 12.36 -10.07 9.68
CA GLY A 148 12.45 -9.50 11.02
C GLY A 148 12.13 -10.51 12.13
N MET A 149 11.14 -11.37 11.92
CA MET A 149 10.73 -12.39 12.88
C MET A 149 11.59 -13.66 12.86
N SER A 150 12.01 -14.12 11.68
CA SER A 150 12.66 -15.42 11.49
C SER A 150 14.18 -15.35 11.61
N ILE A 151 14.79 -14.23 11.22
CA ILE A 151 16.24 -14.05 11.16
C ILE A 151 16.68 -12.98 12.15
N MET A 152 16.11 -11.78 12.08
CA MET A 152 16.59 -10.66 12.91
C MET A 152 16.28 -10.85 14.40
N ASN A 153 15.10 -11.38 14.73
CA ASN A 153 14.71 -11.66 16.11
C ASN A 153 15.70 -12.61 16.84
N PRO A 154 16.01 -13.82 16.32
CA PRO A 154 16.99 -14.68 16.99
C PRO A 154 18.40 -14.08 17.01
N LEU A 155 18.82 -13.36 15.96
CA LEU A 155 20.12 -12.67 15.95
C LEU A 155 20.23 -11.62 17.06
N ILE A 156 19.18 -10.84 17.31
CA ILE A 156 19.15 -9.85 18.38
C ILE A 156 19.17 -10.51 19.76
N ILE A 157 18.42 -11.61 19.92
CA ILE A 157 18.41 -12.39 21.16
C ILE A 157 19.83 -12.88 21.48
N GLU A 158 20.53 -13.48 20.51
CA GLU A 158 21.87 -14.04 20.70
C GLU A 158 22.92 -12.94 20.92
N MET A 159 22.87 -11.85 20.16
CA MET A 159 23.88 -10.79 20.21
C MET A 159 23.77 -9.92 21.47
N PHE A 160 22.56 -9.68 21.98
CA PHE A 160 22.32 -8.79 23.12
C PHE A 160 21.91 -9.51 24.41
N ASP A 161 21.81 -10.85 24.39
CA ASP A 161 21.36 -11.67 25.51
C ASP A 161 20.01 -11.20 26.10
N VAL A 162 19.05 -10.93 25.21
CA VAL A 162 17.72 -10.43 25.58
C VAL A 162 16.64 -11.50 25.43
N PRO A 163 15.60 -11.51 26.28
CA PRO A 163 14.56 -12.54 26.24
C PRO A 163 13.68 -12.49 24.99
N VAL A 164 13.57 -11.33 24.34
CA VAL A 164 12.73 -11.11 23.16
C VAL A 164 13.44 -10.13 22.21
N GLY A 165 13.70 -10.55 20.97
CA GLY A 165 14.25 -9.71 19.90
C GLY A 165 13.18 -8.90 19.14
N LEU A 166 11.92 -9.04 19.54
CA LEU A 166 10.70 -8.25 19.26
C LEU A 166 10.79 -6.75 19.58
N SER A 167 11.87 -6.05 19.24
CA SER A 167 12.18 -4.73 19.80
C SER A 167 12.16 -3.59 18.78
N VAL A 168 12.23 -2.35 19.27
CA VAL A 168 12.39 -1.13 18.45
C VAL A 168 13.61 -1.24 17.54
N LEU A 169 14.70 -1.88 18.01
CA LEU A 169 15.91 -2.09 17.22
C LEU A 169 15.63 -2.99 16.01
N ASN A 170 14.92 -4.11 16.22
CA ASN A 170 14.56 -5.03 15.15
C ASN A 170 13.73 -4.32 14.07
N ALA A 171 12.63 -3.68 14.49
CA ALA A 171 11.75 -2.97 13.57
C ALA A 171 12.48 -1.80 12.88
N GLY A 172 13.30 -1.04 13.61
CA GLY A 172 14.02 0.10 13.06
C GLY A 172 15.09 -0.30 12.03
N VAL A 173 15.80 -1.40 12.23
CA VAL A 173 16.83 -1.88 11.29
C VAL A 173 16.23 -2.57 10.07
N ILE A 174 15.09 -3.25 10.22
CA ILE A 174 14.41 -3.91 9.08
C ILE A 174 13.70 -2.91 8.18
N LEU A 175 13.12 -1.85 8.76
CA LEU A 175 12.37 -0.84 8.02
C LEU A 175 13.23 0.31 7.50
N GLY A 176 14.43 0.52 8.07
CA GLY A 176 15.36 1.57 7.66
C GLY A 176 16.33 1.09 6.60
#